data_AF-A0A921ZQ37-F1
#
_entry.id   AF-A0A921ZQ37-F1
#
_cell.length_a   1.000
_cell.length_b   1.000
_cell.length_c   1.000
_cell.angle_alpha   90.00
_cell.angle_beta   90.00
_cell.angle_gamma   90.00
#
_symmetry.space_group_name_H-M   'P 1'
#
loop_
_entity.id
_entity.type
_entity.pdbx_description
1 polymer ?
#
loop_
_entity_poly.entity_id
_entity_poly.type
_entity_poly.pdbx_seq_one_letter_code
_entity_poly.pdbx_strand_id
1 'polypeptide(L)'
;MPQSSLYYYAMLPEQTSSFALKYNVVATSKEVKDYTPEIRHCYFPGERDLRYFKVYTENNCRLECLSNYTYNMCGCVGFYMPHNTSDRICTVQSKHCMESVIEKIAETETAGIKSRLCNCLPACNTVEYDAEILKTKFNIKHYLMSKKDKDSVAFWKK
;
A
#
# COMPACT_ATOMS: atom_id res chain seq x y z
N MET A 1 1.74 -6.81 0.77
CA MET A 1 0.46 -6.99 0.04
C MET A 1 0.21 -5.74 -0.79
N PRO A 2 -0.32 -5.86 -2.02
CA PRO A 2 -0.76 -4.69 -2.78
C PRO A 2 -1.94 -4.00 -2.08
N GLN A 3 -1.87 -2.67 -1.90
CA GLN A 3 -2.91 -1.87 -1.23
C GLN A 3 -4.00 -1.48 -2.25
N SER A 4 -4.78 -2.45 -2.69
CA SER A 4 -5.86 -2.25 -3.67
C SER A 4 -6.99 -1.35 -3.18
N SER A 5 -7.10 -1.09 -1.88
CA SER A 5 -8.05 -0.12 -1.32
C SER A 5 -7.63 1.33 -1.54
N LEU A 6 -6.33 1.59 -1.69
CA LEU A 6 -5.77 2.94 -1.85
C LEU A 6 -5.46 3.28 -3.31
N TYR A 7 -5.01 2.29 -4.08
CA TYR A 7 -4.63 2.48 -5.49
C TYR A 7 -5.40 1.48 -6.36
N TYR A 8 -6.49 1.93 -6.98
CA TYR A 8 -7.30 1.13 -7.90
C TYR A 8 -7.86 1.93 -9.06
N TYR A 9 -8.14 1.23 -10.15
CA TYR A 9 -8.85 1.77 -11.30
C TYR A 9 -9.91 0.79 -11.77
N ALA A 10 -11.14 1.30 -11.92
CA ALA A 10 -12.25 0.50 -12.41
C ALA A 10 -12.19 0.41 -13.95
N MET A 11 -12.05 -0.82 -14.44
CA MET A 11 -12.18 -1.16 -15.85
C MET A 11 -13.66 -1.37 -16.18
N LEU A 12 -14.14 -0.70 -17.22
CA LEU A 12 -15.53 -0.82 -17.67
C LEU A 12 -15.62 -1.86 -18.79
N PRO A 13 -16.71 -2.65 -18.83
CA PRO A 13 -16.97 -3.54 -19.96
C PRO A 13 -17.15 -2.74 -21.26
N GLU A 14 -16.88 -3.39 -22.40
CA GLU A 14 -17.01 -2.83 -23.77
C GLU A 14 -16.14 -1.58 -24.08
N GLN A 15 -15.12 -1.34 -23.26
CA GLN A 15 -14.17 -0.25 -23.46
C GLN A 15 -12.75 -0.79 -23.55
N THR A 16 -11.96 -0.20 -24.44
CA THR A 16 -10.51 -0.32 -24.42
C THR A 16 -9.97 0.74 -23.46
N SER A 17 -9.32 0.32 -22.38
CA SER A 17 -8.61 1.23 -21.47
C SER A 17 -7.11 1.17 -21.75
N SER A 18 -6.52 2.29 -22.13
CA SER A 18 -5.07 2.47 -22.21
C SER A 18 -4.57 3.07 -20.89
N PHE A 19 -3.55 2.44 -20.31
CA PHE A 19 -2.96 2.84 -19.04
C PHE A 19 -1.56 3.37 -19.29
N ALA A 20 -1.29 4.62 -18.93
CA ALA A 20 0.04 5.21 -18.93
C ALA A 20 0.50 5.41 -17.49
N LEU A 21 1.68 4.88 -17.17
CA LEU A 21 2.26 4.94 -15.83
C LEU A 21 3.53 5.78 -15.88
N LYS A 22 3.63 6.76 -15.00
CA LYS A 22 4.80 7.59 -14.77
C LYS A 22 5.22 7.42 -13.31
N TYR A 23 6.53 7.27 -13.08
CA TYR A 23 7.09 7.21 -11.74
C TYR A 23 7.92 8.46 -11.45
N ASN A 24 7.75 9.03 -10.27
CA ASN A 24 8.56 10.14 -9.76
C ASN A 24 9.33 9.62 -8.54
N VAL A 25 10.65 9.82 -8.52
CA VAL A 25 11.51 9.36 -7.42
C VAL A 25 12.13 10.58 -6.76
N VAL A 26 11.93 10.71 -5.45
CA VAL A 26 12.65 11.66 -4.61
C VAL A 26 13.63 10.86 -3.76
N ALA A 27 14.92 11.17 -3.91
CA ALA A 27 15.98 10.52 -3.17
C ALA A 27 16.66 11.55 -2.26
N THR A 28 16.86 11.18 -1.00
CA THR A 28 17.65 11.97 -0.06
C THR A 28 19.15 11.79 -0.34
N SER A 29 19.94 12.83 -0.07
CA SER A 29 21.39 12.81 -0.31
C SER A 29 22.10 11.79 0.61
N LYS A 30 23.26 11.29 0.16
CA LYS A 30 23.97 10.20 0.86
C LYS A 30 24.63 10.68 2.16
N GLU A 31 24.95 11.95 2.25
CA GLU A 31 25.62 12.60 3.38
C GLU A 31 24.73 12.63 4.63
N VAL A 32 23.40 12.57 4.44
CA VAL A 32 22.42 12.53 5.53
C VAL A 32 22.27 11.11 6.11
N LYS A 33 22.82 10.10 5.44
CA LYS A 33 22.70 8.69 5.83
C LYS A 33 23.44 8.36 7.14
N ASP A 34 24.46 9.14 7.47
CA ASP A 34 25.26 8.96 8.69
C ASP A 34 24.53 9.45 9.96
N TYR A 35 23.45 10.24 9.81
CA TYR A 35 22.63 10.68 10.93
C TYR A 35 21.62 9.61 11.35
N THR A 36 21.38 9.50 12.66
CA THR A 36 20.39 8.56 13.18
C THR A 36 18.97 8.91 12.68
N PRO A 37 18.08 7.92 12.51
CA PRO A 37 16.70 8.16 12.05
C PRO A 37 15.94 9.22 12.86
N GLU A 38 16.24 9.34 14.16
CA GLU A 38 15.61 10.32 15.06
C GLU A 38 16.00 11.76 14.73
N ILE A 39 17.23 11.97 14.24
CA ILE A 39 17.73 13.30 13.86
C ILE A 39 17.20 13.71 12.49
N ARG A 40 17.20 12.78 11.52
CA ARG A 40 16.72 13.07 10.15
C ARG A 40 15.21 12.90 9.95
N HIS A 41 14.51 12.35 10.95
CA HIS A 41 13.07 12.12 10.94
C HIS A 41 12.56 11.25 9.78
N CYS A 42 13.37 10.32 9.28
CA CYS A 42 12.97 9.37 8.22
C CYS A 42 13.77 8.06 8.30
N TYR A 43 13.28 6.97 7.72
CA TYR A 43 13.99 5.69 7.59
C TYR A 43 14.47 5.41 6.16
N PHE A 44 15.69 4.91 6.01
CA PHE A 44 16.19 4.28 4.80
C PHE A 44 15.77 2.80 4.73
N PRO A 45 15.82 2.19 3.53
CA PRO A 45 15.54 0.76 3.39
C PRO A 45 16.43 -0.10 4.31
N GLY A 46 15.82 -0.97 5.11
CA GLY A 46 16.50 -1.90 6.02
C GLY A 46 16.80 -1.38 7.42
N GLU A 47 16.46 -0.12 7.74
CA GLU A 47 16.67 0.42 9.10
C GLU A 47 15.54 0.11 10.06
N ARG A 48 14.35 -0.16 9.51
CA ARG A 48 13.15 -0.47 10.26
C ARG A 48 12.49 -1.69 9.66
N ASP A 49 12.66 -2.82 10.34
CA ASP A 49 12.01 -4.07 9.97
C ASP A 49 10.58 -4.11 10.50
N LEU A 50 9.71 -4.69 9.68
CA LEU A 50 8.30 -4.92 9.94
C LEU A 50 8.07 -6.43 10.01
N ARG A 51 7.17 -6.88 10.90
CA ARG A 51 6.95 -8.30 11.18
C ARG A 51 6.19 -9.00 10.05
N TYR A 52 5.19 -8.32 9.48
CA TYR A 52 4.25 -8.84 8.50
C TYR A 52 4.51 -8.31 7.09
N PHE A 53 5.16 -7.16 6.96
CA PHE A 53 5.49 -6.56 5.66
C PHE A 53 6.98 -6.65 5.35
N LYS A 54 7.32 -7.05 4.11
CA LYS A 54 8.72 -7.10 3.65
C LYS A 54 9.35 -5.74 3.37
N VAL A 55 8.51 -4.73 3.10
CA VAL A 55 8.95 -3.39 2.69
C VAL A 55 8.38 -2.39 3.68
N TYR A 56 9.26 -1.59 4.26
CA TYR A 56 8.88 -0.49 5.12
C TYR A 56 8.16 0.60 4.31
N THR A 57 6.95 0.92 4.74
CA THR A 57 6.28 2.18 4.43
C THR A 57 5.70 2.70 5.73
N GLU A 58 5.51 4.02 5.83
CA GLU A 58 4.87 4.62 7.01
C GLU A 58 3.51 3.97 7.28
N ASN A 59 2.71 3.74 6.23
CA ASN A 59 1.40 3.11 6.34
C ASN A 59 1.49 1.66 6.83
N ASN A 60 2.42 0.86 6.31
CA ASN A 60 2.62 -0.52 6.77
C ASN A 60 3.02 -0.54 8.25
N CYS A 61 3.92 0.36 8.67
CA CYS A 61 4.30 0.49 10.07
C CYS A 61 3.11 0.83 10.97
N ARG A 62 2.27 1.80 10.56
CA ARG A 62 1.06 2.18 11.31
C ARG A 62 0.06 1.03 11.41
N LEU A 63 -0.13 0.25 10.33
CA LEU A 63 -0.99 -0.93 10.33
C LEU A 63 -0.48 -2.03 11.27
N GLU A 64 0.83 -2.29 11.32
CA GLU A 64 1.40 -3.23 12.29
C GLU A 64 1.26 -2.73 13.71
N CYS A 65 1.50 -1.43 13.94
CA CYS A 65 1.34 -0.81 15.24
C CYS A 65 -0.10 -0.97 15.75
N LEU A 66 -1.07 -0.63 14.91
CA LEU A 66 -2.49 -0.79 15.19
C LEU A 66 -2.83 -2.25 15.50
N SER A 67 -2.36 -3.20 14.69
CA SER A 67 -2.60 -4.63 14.92
C SER A 67 -2.04 -5.10 16.27
N ASN A 68 -0.80 -4.70 16.57
CA ASN A 68 -0.12 -5.08 17.82
C ASN A 68 -0.86 -4.52 19.05
N TYR A 69 -1.22 -3.25 19.03
CA TYR A 69 -1.98 -2.65 20.13
C TYR A 69 -3.40 -3.22 20.27
N THR A 70 -4.07 -3.51 19.15
CA THR A 70 -5.39 -4.14 19.15
C THR A 70 -5.31 -5.53 19.78
N TYR A 71 -4.32 -6.34 19.39
CA TYR A 71 -4.13 -7.66 19.97
C TYR A 71 -3.82 -7.58 21.47
N ASN A 72 -2.91 -6.69 21.88
CA ASN A 72 -2.50 -6.57 23.29
C ASN A 72 -3.63 -6.06 24.20
N MET A 73 -4.50 -5.16 23.71
CA MET A 73 -5.60 -4.60 24.51
C MET A 73 -6.89 -5.42 24.42
N CYS A 74 -7.20 -5.97 23.26
CA CYS A 74 -8.48 -6.64 22.99
C CYS A 74 -8.39 -8.16 22.89
N GLY A 75 -7.19 -8.73 22.82
CA GLY A 75 -6.95 -10.18 22.65
C GLY A 75 -7.36 -10.73 21.27
N CYS A 76 -7.60 -9.84 20.30
CA CYS A 76 -8.00 -10.18 18.94
C CYS A 76 -7.47 -9.12 17.96
N VAL A 77 -7.54 -9.42 16.66
CA VAL A 77 -7.13 -8.52 15.57
C VAL A 77 -8.28 -8.29 14.60
N GLY A 78 -8.35 -7.10 14.00
CA GLY A 78 -9.32 -6.84 12.93
C GLY A 78 -9.03 -7.69 11.70
N PHE A 79 -10.07 -8.12 10.97
CA PHE A 79 -9.90 -8.97 9.77
C PHE A 79 -9.03 -8.33 8.67
N TYR A 80 -8.95 -7.00 8.62
CA TYR A 80 -8.16 -6.22 7.67
C TYR A 80 -6.73 -5.93 8.16
N MET A 81 -6.44 -6.21 9.43
CA MET A 81 -5.14 -5.93 10.03
C MET A 81 -4.14 -7.06 9.70
N PRO A 82 -2.83 -6.78 9.65
CA PRO A 82 -1.83 -7.83 9.50
C PRO A 82 -1.74 -8.69 10.77
N HIS A 83 -1.78 -10.01 10.64
CA HIS A 83 -1.77 -10.95 11.78
C HIS A 83 -1.23 -12.33 11.39
N ASN A 84 -0.86 -13.14 12.39
CA ASN A 84 -0.54 -14.55 12.17
C ASN A 84 -1.82 -15.37 12.05
N THR A 85 -1.75 -16.52 11.38
CA THR A 85 -2.89 -17.43 11.21
C THR A 85 -3.48 -17.95 12.51
N SER A 86 -2.73 -17.90 13.61
CA SER A 86 -3.17 -18.32 14.94
C SER A 86 -3.89 -17.23 15.75
N ASP A 87 -3.89 -15.98 15.28
CA ASP A 87 -4.49 -14.87 16.01
C ASP A 87 -6.01 -14.87 15.85
N ARG A 88 -6.73 -14.57 16.95
CA ARG A 88 -8.19 -14.53 16.93
C ARG A 88 -8.67 -13.29 16.18
N ILE A 89 -9.61 -13.46 15.26
CA ILE A 89 -10.26 -12.34 14.58
C ILE A 89 -11.32 -11.70 15.51
N CYS A 90 -11.29 -10.39 15.64
CA CYS A 90 -12.27 -9.64 16.42
C CYS A 90 -13.68 -9.78 15.82
N THR A 91 -14.67 -9.95 16.70
CA THR A 91 -16.08 -9.96 16.33
C THR A 91 -16.74 -8.64 16.75
N VAL A 92 -18.05 -8.52 16.52
CA VAL A 92 -18.84 -7.35 16.93
C VAL A 92 -18.72 -7.04 18.43
N GLN A 93 -18.51 -8.06 19.27
CA GLN A 93 -18.35 -7.89 20.72
C GLN A 93 -17.11 -7.06 21.09
N SER A 94 -16.05 -7.16 20.29
CA SER A 94 -14.79 -6.42 20.52
C SER A 94 -14.79 -5.04 19.87
N LYS A 95 -15.90 -4.59 19.26
CA LYS A 95 -15.97 -3.33 18.53
C LYS A 95 -15.56 -2.13 19.39
N HIS A 96 -16.14 -1.98 20.58
CA HIS A 96 -15.79 -0.88 21.48
C HIS A 96 -14.33 -0.91 21.92
N CYS A 97 -13.75 -2.09 22.08
CA CYS A 97 -12.32 -2.21 22.40
C CYS A 97 -11.45 -1.75 21.22
N MET A 98 -11.78 -2.17 19.98
CA MET A 98 -11.04 -1.73 18.81
C MET A 98 -11.12 -0.20 18.61
N GLU A 99 -12.29 0.40 18.85
CA GLU A 99 -12.48 1.85 18.78
C GLU A 99 -11.61 2.59 19.81
N SER A 100 -11.57 2.11 21.07
CA SER A 100 -10.74 2.73 22.10
C SER A 100 -9.23 2.60 21.84
N VAL A 101 -8.79 1.53 21.17
CA VAL A 101 -7.40 1.41 20.70
C VAL A 101 -7.07 2.50 19.68
N ILE A 102 -7.95 2.73 18.71
CA ILE A 102 -7.75 3.75 17.67
C ILE A 102 -7.70 5.14 18.30
N GLU A 103 -8.63 5.46 19.20
CA GLU A 103 -8.67 6.73 19.94
C GLU A 103 -7.38 6.96 20.72
N LYS A 104 -6.93 5.95 21.48
CA LYS A 104 -5.70 6.02 22.27
C LYS A 104 -4.46 6.28 21.41
N ILE A 105 -4.35 5.59 20.27
CA ILE A 105 -3.23 5.82 19.33
C ILE A 105 -3.30 7.26 18.81
N ALA A 106 -4.46 7.72 18.36
CA ALA A 106 -4.64 9.07 17.84
C ALA A 106 -4.28 10.16 18.86
N GLU A 107 -4.73 10.02 20.11
CA GLU A 107 -4.42 10.95 21.20
C GLU A 107 -2.89 11.04 21.44
N THR A 108 -2.22 9.91 21.51
CA THR A 108 -0.77 9.87 21.76
C THR A 108 0.07 10.40 20.59
N GLU A 109 -0.41 10.30 19.35
CA GLU A 109 0.27 10.91 18.21
C GLU A 109 0.23 12.44 18.26
N THR A 110 -0.83 13.03 18.84
CA THR A 110 -0.96 14.49 19.00
C THR A 110 -0.17 15.05 20.19
N ALA A 111 0.20 14.22 21.16
CA ALA A 111 0.89 14.61 22.39
C ALA A 111 2.42 14.86 22.25
N GLY A 112 2.94 14.90 21.02
CA GLY A 112 4.34 15.20 20.68
C GLY A 112 5.21 13.97 20.38
N ILE A 113 6.40 14.21 19.80
CA ILE A 113 7.28 13.15 19.24
C ILE A 113 7.70 12.11 20.28
N LYS A 114 7.98 12.51 21.53
CA LYS A 114 8.38 11.59 22.62
C LYS A 114 7.23 10.76 23.18
N SER A 115 5.99 11.15 22.91
CA SER A 115 4.77 10.52 23.42
C SER A 115 4.11 9.59 22.39
N ARG A 116 4.66 9.53 21.16
CA ARG A 116 4.10 8.70 20.08
C ARG A 116 4.22 7.23 20.45
N LEU A 117 3.08 6.53 20.50
CA LEU A 117 3.04 5.07 20.65
C LEU A 117 3.74 4.36 19.48
N CYS A 118 3.63 4.93 18.27
CA CYS A 118 4.14 4.35 17.04
C CYS A 118 5.31 5.19 16.48
N ASN A 119 6.52 4.64 16.45
CA ASN A 119 7.70 5.27 15.82
C ASN A 119 7.74 5.06 14.30
N CYS A 120 6.65 5.41 13.61
CA CYS A 120 6.51 5.26 12.18
C CYS A 120 6.90 6.56 11.45
N LEU A 121 8.20 6.73 11.20
CA LEU A 121 8.74 7.85 10.44
C LEU A 121 8.53 7.65 8.93
N PRO A 122 8.45 8.71 8.10
CA PRO A 122 8.40 8.57 6.65
C PRO A 122 9.67 7.89 6.10
N ALA A 123 9.58 7.37 4.87
CA ALA A 123 10.76 6.87 4.17
C ALA A 123 11.62 8.05 3.68
N CYS A 124 12.94 7.95 3.77
CA CYS A 124 13.84 9.00 3.26
C CYS A 124 13.85 9.08 1.73
N ASN A 125 13.52 7.98 1.06
CA ASN A 125 13.35 7.94 -0.39
C ASN A 125 11.89 7.62 -0.68
N THR A 126 11.26 8.40 -1.55
CA THR A 126 9.86 8.19 -1.94
C THR A 126 9.77 7.89 -3.44
N VAL A 127 8.82 7.02 -3.79
CA VAL A 127 8.46 6.73 -5.18
C VAL A 127 6.96 6.94 -5.29
N GLU A 128 6.57 7.88 -6.14
CA GLU A 128 5.18 8.18 -6.45
C GLU A 128 4.86 7.74 -7.87
N TYR A 129 3.64 7.25 -8.06
CA TYR A 129 3.17 6.75 -9.35
C TYR A 129 2.00 7.60 -9.81
N ASP A 130 2.19 8.32 -10.91
CA ASP A 130 1.12 8.99 -11.62
C ASP A 130 0.60 8.04 -12.70
N ALA A 131 -0.70 7.78 -12.70
CA ALA A 131 -1.32 6.95 -13.70
C ALA A 131 -2.43 7.70 -14.44
N GLU A 132 -2.34 7.69 -15.76
CA GLU A 132 -3.30 8.28 -16.67
C GLU A 132 -4.05 7.17 -17.40
N ILE A 133 -5.38 7.28 -17.45
CA ILE A 133 -6.24 6.31 -18.10
C ILE A 133 -7.02 6.96 -19.22
N LEU A 134 -6.83 6.43 -20.42
CA LEU A 134 -7.61 6.80 -21.60
C LEU A 134 -8.57 5.67 -21.92
N LYS A 135 -9.87 6.00 -21.97
CA LYS A 135 -10.93 5.05 -22.28
C LYS A 135 -11.48 5.32 -23.66
N THR A 136 -11.55 4.28 -24.49
CA THR A 136 -12.13 4.36 -25.84
C THR A 136 -13.11 3.20 -26.04
N LYS A 137 -14.04 3.34 -26.98
CA LYS A 137 -15.01 2.28 -27.27
C LYS A 137 -14.30 1.07 -27.87
N PHE A 138 -14.55 -0.12 -27.32
CA PHE A 138 -14.01 -1.34 -27.89
C PHE A 138 -14.82 -1.75 -29.12
N ASN A 139 -14.19 -1.79 -30.30
CA ASN A 139 -14.83 -2.26 -31.53
C ASN A 139 -14.44 -3.72 -31.79
N ILE A 140 -15.29 -4.65 -31.34
CA ILE A 140 -15.06 -6.08 -31.48
C ILE A 140 -14.97 -6.54 -32.95
N LYS A 141 -15.75 -5.95 -33.86
CA LYS A 141 -15.73 -6.30 -35.28
C LYS A 141 -14.38 -5.97 -35.90
N HIS A 142 -13.88 -4.76 -35.66
CA HIS A 142 -12.56 -4.32 -36.13
C HIS A 142 -11.43 -5.19 -35.55
N TYR A 143 -11.50 -5.53 -34.27
CA TYR A 143 -10.53 -6.42 -33.63
C TYR A 143 -10.50 -7.81 -34.28
N LEU A 144 -11.66 -8.44 -34.47
CA LEU A 144 -11.78 -9.77 -35.09
C LEU A 144 -11.30 -9.78 -36.55
N MET A 145 -11.63 -8.74 -37.32
CA MET A 145 -11.15 -8.59 -38.71
C MET A 145 -9.62 -8.45 -38.75
N SER A 146 -9.03 -7.61 -37.89
CA SER A 146 -7.57 -7.44 -37.82
C SER A 146 -6.82 -8.72 -37.43
N LYS A 147 -7.45 -9.58 -36.63
CA LYS A 147 -6.89 -10.87 -36.23
C LYS A 147 -6.90 -11.87 -37.39
N LYS A 148 -8.01 -11.93 -38.12
CA LYS A 148 -8.14 -12.77 -39.33
C LYS A 148 -7.11 -12.42 -40.40
N ASP A 149 -6.83 -11.13 -40.58
CA ASP A 149 -5.80 -10.65 -41.52
C ASP A 149 -4.39 -11.00 -41.05
N LYS A 150 -4.09 -10.92 -39.75
CA LYS A 150 -2.79 -11.35 -39.20
C LYS A 150 -2.57 -12.86 -39.33
N ASP A 151 -3.60 -13.66 -39.08
CA ASP A 151 -3.51 -15.12 -39.19
C ASP A 151 -3.34 -15.57 -40.65
N SER A 152 -3.95 -14.85 -41.60
CA SER A 152 -3.74 -15.10 -43.03
C SER A 152 -2.37 -14.61 -43.52
N VAL A 153 -1.84 -13.48 -43.05
CA VAL A 153 -0.47 -13.04 -43.38
C VAL A 153 0.61 -13.98 -42.80
N ALA A 154 0.37 -14.59 -41.63
CA ALA A 154 1.26 -15.60 -41.06
C ALA A 154 1.23 -16.93 -41.84
N PHE A 155 0.09 -17.27 -42.45
CA PHE A 155 -0.08 -18.46 -43.30
C PHE A 155 0.70 -18.36 -44.63
N TRP A 156 0.81 -17.17 -45.24
CA TRP A 156 1.54 -16.96 -46.50
C TRP A 156 3.06 -16.72 -46.34
N LYS A 157 3.58 -16.69 -45.11
CA LYS A 157 5.01 -16.53 -44.81
C LYS A 157 5.74 -17.85 -44.53
N LYS A 158 5.14 -18.98 -44.90
CA LYS A 158 5.68 -20.33 -44.75
C LYS A 158 5.79 -21.00 -46.11
#